data_AF-A0A947VN09-F1
#
_entry.id   AF-A0A947VN09-F1
#
_cell.length_a   1.000
_cell.length_b   1.000
_cell.length_c   1.000
_cell.angle_alpha   90.00
_cell.angle_beta   90.00
_cell.angle_gamma   90.00
#
_symmetry.space_group_name_H-M   'P 1'
#
loop_
_entity.id
_entity.type
_entity.pdbx_description
1 polymer ?
#
loop_
_entity_poly.entity_id
_entity_poly.type
_entity_poly.pdbx_seq_one_letter_code
_entity_poly.pdbx_strand_id
1 'polypeptide(L)'
;MISSQVSLYQIEKFIWLLQTESVKYYYVVWKGVINVKGKQLIIIVLVIAAAGGAWFFLKGGNGTSVGDLTEKVSESSPFSGSLKAAVALGVPMKCSYEVNGVEYSGIIKGKQYKGKVTMQDGKEGNVIMKDNCMYTWSDVDNQGIKTCFDEEEYDMWEQPEGSAPIGYTCLPAVVTDAEFNVPSGVNFMDLDAMMENSGIDY
;
A
#
# COMPACT_ATOMS: atom_id res chain seq x y z
N MET A 1 -48.15 -0.28 13.45
CA MET A 1 -48.06 -0.32 11.98
C MET A 1 -48.02 1.11 11.46
N ILE A 2 -46.82 1.67 11.27
CA ILE A 2 -46.61 2.97 10.60
C ILE A 2 -45.33 2.86 9.78
N SER A 3 -45.51 2.96 8.46
CA SER A 3 -44.65 3.59 7.46
C SER A 3 -43.12 3.40 7.54
N SER A 4 -42.60 2.50 6.71
CA SER A 4 -41.19 2.47 6.29
C SER A 4 -41.13 2.36 4.77
N GLN A 5 -41.47 3.45 4.08
CA GLN A 5 -41.34 3.61 2.64
C GLN A 5 -40.89 5.04 2.30
N VAL A 6 -39.82 5.49 2.97
CA VAL A 6 -39.16 6.76 2.63
C VAL A 6 -37.76 6.45 2.13
N SER A 7 -37.65 6.49 0.80
CA SER A 7 -36.58 7.18 0.07
C SER A 7 -35.27 6.42 -0.23
N LEU A 8 -35.37 5.29 -0.93
CA LEU A 8 -34.32 4.84 -1.87
C LEU A 8 -34.28 5.71 -3.16
N TYR A 9 -35.36 6.43 -3.46
CA TYR A 9 -35.50 7.25 -4.67
C TYR A 9 -34.69 8.56 -4.69
N GLN A 10 -34.16 9.04 -3.56
CA GLN A 10 -33.39 10.30 -3.52
C GLN A 10 -31.88 10.11 -3.75
N ILE A 11 -31.36 8.89 -3.60
CA ILE A 11 -29.91 8.63 -3.76
C ILE A 11 -29.55 8.41 -5.23
N GLU A 12 -30.42 7.75 -6.03
CA GLU A 12 -30.16 7.57 -7.47
C GLU A 12 -30.19 8.87 -8.28
N LYS A 13 -30.96 9.88 -7.85
CA LYS A 13 -30.97 11.20 -8.51
C LYS A 13 -29.68 11.99 -8.31
N PHE A 14 -28.94 11.73 -7.22
CA PHE A 14 -27.69 12.46 -6.95
C PHE A 14 -26.51 11.92 -7.77
N ILE A 15 -26.50 10.62 -8.07
CA ILE A 15 -25.47 9.99 -8.91
C ILE A 15 -25.62 10.43 -10.38
N TRP A 16 -26.85 10.65 -10.86
CA TRP A 16 -27.09 11.14 -12.23
C TRP A 16 -26.72 12.61 -12.46
N LEU A 17 -26.67 13.44 -11.40
CA LEU A 17 -26.35 14.86 -11.53
C LEU A 17 -24.84 15.14 -11.64
N LEU A 18 -23.98 14.29 -11.07
CA LEU A 18 -22.52 14.50 -11.13
C LEU A 18 -21.89 14.04 -12.44
N GLN A 19 -22.60 13.26 -13.26
CA GLN A 19 -22.02 12.64 -14.47
C GLN A 19 -22.35 13.40 -15.78
N THR A 20 -23.20 14.43 -15.74
CA THR A 20 -23.67 15.13 -16.96
C THR A 20 -23.05 16.51 -17.22
N GLU A 21 -22.36 17.13 -16.26
CA GLU A 21 -21.72 18.44 -16.47
C GLU A 21 -20.30 18.35 -17.05
N SER A 22 -19.51 17.34 -16.68
CA SER A 22 -18.13 17.17 -17.14
C SER A 22 -18.01 16.82 -18.62
N VAL A 23 -19.02 16.18 -19.21
CA VAL A 23 -19.00 15.70 -20.60
C VAL A 23 -19.31 16.82 -21.60
N LYS A 24 -20.08 17.84 -21.21
CA LYS A 24 -20.42 18.97 -22.08
C LYS A 24 -19.20 19.84 -22.39
N TYR A 25 -18.27 20.00 -21.44
CA TYR A 25 -17.05 20.77 -21.65
C TYR A 25 -16.11 20.15 -22.70
N TYR A 26 -16.01 18.83 -22.76
CA TYR A 26 -15.16 18.15 -23.74
C TYR A 26 -15.74 18.17 -25.17
N TYR A 27 -17.06 18.14 -25.31
CA TYR A 27 -17.70 18.10 -26.63
C TYR A 27 -17.72 19.46 -27.36
N VAL A 28 -17.74 20.58 -26.64
CA VAL A 28 -17.74 21.93 -27.26
C VAL A 28 -16.38 22.26 -27.87
N VAL A 29 -15.28 21.74 -27.31
CA VAL A 29 -13.92 22.04 -27.81
C VAL A 29 -13.62 21.34 -29.14
N TRP A 30 -14.26 20.20 -29.44
CA TRP A 30 -13.86 19.36 -30.58
C TRP A 30 -14.54 19.69 -31.92
N LYS A 31 -15.59 20.54 -31.95
CA LYS A 31 -16.30 20.90 -33.20
C LYS A 31 -15.81 22.18 -33.90
N GLY A 32 -14.78 22.83 -33.38
CA GLY A 32 -14.10 23.93 -34.06
C GLY A 32 -13.14 23.44 -35.15
N VAL A 33 -13.68 22.92 -36.26
CA VAL A 33 -12.92 22.53 -37.45
C VAL A 33 -12.23 23.77 -38.02
N ILE A 34 -10.94 23.91 -37.74
CA ILE A 34 -10.09 24.95 -38.28
C ILE A 34 -9.77 24.58 -39.74
N ASN A 35 -10.39 25.26 -40.69
CA ASN A 35 -10.06 25.14 -42.11
C ASN A 35 -8.78 25.93 -42.40
N VAL A 36 -7.62 25.30 -42.16
CA VAL A 36 -6.30 25.93 -42.33
C VAL A 36 -5.72 25.55 -43.69
N LYS A 37 -5.67 26.52 -44.62
CA LYS A 37 -5.03 26.35 -45.93
C LYS A 37 -3.54 26.02 -45.76
N GLY A 38 -3.01 25.11 -46.58
CA GLY A 38 -1.72 24.42 -46.39
C GLY A 38 -0.46 25.27 -46.16
N LYS A 39 -0.49 26.59 -46.43
CA LYS A 39 0.64 27.50 -46.11
C LYS A 39 0.72 27.90 -44.63
N GLN A 40 -0.37 27.73 -43.86
CA GLN A 40 -0.48 28.11 -42.45
C GLN A 40 -0.20 26.94 -41.48
N LEU A 41 -0.22 25.68 -41.96
CA LEU A 41 0.14 24.50 -41.16
C LEU A 41 1.63 24.46 -40.81
N ILE A 42 2.50 24.96 -41.69
CA ILE A 42 3.95 25.01 -41.47
C ILE A 42 4.29 25.91 -40.27
N ILE A 43 3.56 27.01 -40.09
CA ILE A 43 3.78 27.96 -38.99
C ILE A 43 3.35 27.33 -37.66
N ILE A 44 2.23 26.62 -37.63
CA ILE A 44 1.73 25.95 -36.42
C ILE A 44 2.67 24.82 -35.99
N VAL A 45 3.18 24.02 -36.93
CA VAL A 45 4.16 22.96 -36.65
C VAL A 45 5.48 23.53 -36.12
N LEU A 46 5.96 24.66 -36.68
CA LEU A 46 7.16 25.34 -36.19
C LEU A 46 6.99 25.90 -34.77
N VAL A 47 5.82 26.45 -34.43
CA VAL A 47 5.54 26.97 -33.09
C VAL A 47 5.43 25.84 -32.06
N ILE A 48 4.80 24.71 -32.41
CA ILE A 48 4.72 23.53 -31.54
C ILE A 48 6.09 22.87 -31.39
N ALA A 49 6.92 22.81 -32.43
CA ALA A 49 8.28 22.29 -32.36
C ALA A 49 9.20 23.19 -31.51
N ALA A 50 9.07 24.51 -31.61
CA ALA A 50 9.82 25.45 -30.77
C ALA A 50 9.38 25.39 -29.29
N ALA A 51 8.08 25.26 -29.02
CA ALA A 51 7.55 25.12 -27.66
C ALA A 51 7.89 23.75 -27.04
N GLY A 52 7.84 22.66 -27.82
CA GLY A 52 8.19 21.31 -27.37
C GLY A 52 9.70 21.10 -27.18
N GLY A 53 10.53 21.70 -28.05
CA GLY A 53 11.99 21.61 -27.97
C GLY A 53 12.56 22.31 -26.73
N ALA A 54 12.00 23.45 -26.34
CA ALA A 54 12.41 24.16 -25.13
C ALA A 54 12.09 23.39 -23.83
N TRP A 55 10.97 22.65 -23.79
CA TRP A 55 10.61 21.83 -22.63
C TRP A 55 11.52 20.59 -22.49
N PHE A 56 11.91 19.98 -23.62
CA PHE A 56 12.77 18.80 -23.59
C PHE A 56 14.22 19.14 -23.17
N PHE A 57 14.72 20.32 -23.54
CA PHE A 57 16.07 20.75 -23.17
C PHE A 57 16.18 21.25 -21.72
N LEU A 58 15.10 21.77 -21.12
CA LEU A 58 15.05 22.13 -19.70
C LEU A 58 14.84 20.94 -18.75
N LYS A 59 14.45 19.76 -19.27
CA LYS A 59 14.34 18.52 -18.49
C LYS A 59 15.60 17.63 -18.55
N GLY A 60 16.63 18.05 -19.32
CA GLY A 60 17.82 17.27 -19.63
C GLY A 60 19.09 17.62 -18.83
N GLY A 61 18.96 18.16 -17.61
CA GLY A 61 20.11 18.58 -16.81
C GLY A 61 19.90 18.42 -15.32
N ASN A 62 20.03 17.18 -14.82
CA ASN A 62 20.65 16.89 -13.53
C ASN A 62 21.08 15.43 -13.52
N GLY A 63 22.38 15.20 -13.74
CA GLY A 63 23.02 13.97 -13.31
C GLY A 63 22.97 13.93 -11.78
N THR A 64 22.07 13.11 -11.23
CA THR A 64 22.15 12.70 -9.84
C THR A 64 22.98 11.41 -9.80
N SER A 65 24.17 11.55 -9.23
CA SER A 65 25.03 10.47 -8.77
C SER A 65 24.21 9.39 -8.04
N VAL A 66 24.32 8.14 -8.50
CA VAL A 66 23.97 6.97 -7.71
C VAL A 66 25.08 6.84 -6.66
N GLY A 67 24.88 7.46 -5.51
CA GLY A 67 25.85 7.46 -4.44
C GLY A 67 25.61 8.62 -3.49
N ASP A 68 24.46 8.63 -2.83
CA ASP A 68 24.28 9.10 -1.44
C ASP A 68 22.81 8.87 -1.03
N LEU A 69 22.51 7.66 -0.56
CA LEU A 69 21.29 7.37 0.20
C LEU A 69 21.70 6.93 1.61
N THR A 70 22.70 7.59 2.18
CA THR A 70 23.13 7.29 3.55
C THR A 70 23.48 8.55 4.32
N GLU A 71 22.82 9.69 4.07
CA GLU A 71 22.89 10.78 5.05
C GLU A 71 21.72 11.77 4.93
N LYS A 72 20.57 11.41 5.52
CA LYS A 72 19.61 12.32 6.20
C LYS A 72 18.39 11.54 6.69
N VAL A 73 18.60 10.66 7.67
CA VAL A 73 17.56 10.37 8.66
C VAL A 73 17.65 11.48 9.71
N SER A 74 17.12 12.66 9.36
CA SER A 74 17.10 13.86 10.18
C SER A 74 15.65 14.17 10.50
N GLU A 75 15.22 13.88 11.73
CA GLU A 75 13.94 14.26 12.34
C GLU A 75 12.70 14.07 11.47
N SER A 76 12.41 12.83 11.11
CA SER A 76 11.13 12.48 10.50
C SER A 76 10.04 12.44 11.57
N SER A 77 9.03 13.30 11.42
CA SER A 77 7.79 13.22 12.20
C SER A 77 7.22 11.79 12.15
N PRO A 78 6.64 11.28 13.26
CA PRO A 78 6.04 9.96 13.28
C PRO A 78 4.97 9.86 12.17
N PHE A 79 5.03 8.79 11.40
CA PHE A 79 3.96 8.45 10.48
C PHE A 79 2.81 7.87 11.29
N SER A 80 1.62 8.46 11.12
CA SER A 80 0.36 7.95 11.66
C SER A 80 -0.58 7.66 10.49
N GLY A 81 -0.98 6.40 10.34
CA GLY A 81 -1.82 5.95 9.23
C GLY A 81 -2.07 4.45 9.27
N SER A 82 -2.54 3.90 8.14
CA SER A 82 -2.73 2.45 7.99
C SER A 82 -1.40 1.74 7.69
N LEU A 83 -1.34 0.45 8.02
CA LEU A 83 -0.18 -0.40 7.71
C LEU A 83 0.10 -0.46 6.20
N LYS A 84 -0.93 -0.57 5.36
CA LYS A 84 -0.82 -0.51 3.89
C LYS A 84 -0.16 0.78 3.41
N ALA A 85 -0.54 1.91 3.98
CA ALA A 85 0.07 3.20 3.64
C ALA A 85 1.54 3.27 4.09
N ALA A 86 1.87 2.74 5.27
CA ALA A 86 3.25 2.64 5.76
C ALA A 86 4.13 1.80 4.81
N VAL A 87 3.64 0.65 4.38
CA VAL A 87 4.34 -0.24 3.42
C VAL A 87 4.53 0.45 2.07
N ALA A 88 3.50 1.14 1.57
CA ALA A 88 3.54 1.85 0.29
C ALA A 88 4.55 3.00 0.26
N LEU A 89 4.94 3.57 1.41
CA LEU A 89 6.02 4.57 1.48
C LEU A 89 7.38 3.99 1.11
N GLY A 90 7.58 2.67 1.25
CA GLY A 90 8.84 2.01 0.96
C GLY A 90 10.01 2.40 1.88
N VAL A 91 9.74 3.21 2.92
CA VAL A 91 10.74 3.63 3.90
C VAL A 91 10.81 2.60 5.03
N PRO A 92 11.99 2.11 5.40
CA PRO A 92 12.11 1.20 6.53
C PRO A 92 11.73 1.89 7.85
N MET A 93 10.87 1.26 8.64
CA MET A 93 10.32 1.87 9.86
C MET A 93 10.02 0.85 10.95
N LYS A 94 10.02 1.33 12.19
CA LYS A 94 9.53 0.59 13.36
C LYS A 94 8.18 1.16 13.76
N CYS A 95 7.17 0.31 13.85
CA CYS A 95 5.83 0.66 14.25
C CYS A 95 5.51 0.06 15.62
N SER A 96 4.74 0.77 16.42
CA SER A 96 4.19 0.26 17.67
C SER A 96 2.76 0.73 17.86
N TYR A 97 1.94 -0.12 18.45
CA TYR A 97 0.59 0.21 18.87
C TYR A 97 0.18 -0.70 20.04
N GLU A 98 -0.82 -0.26 20.82
CA GLU A 98 -1.34 -1.01 21.95
C GLU A 98 -2.86 -1.12 21.81
N VAL A 99 -3.41 -2.31 22.04
CA VAL A 99 -4.86 -2.54 22.05
C VAL A 99 -5.19 -3.37 23.28
N ASN A 100 -6.01 -2.80 24.18
CA ASN A 100 -6.47 -3.47 25.39
C ASN A 100 -5.32 -4.05 26.24
N GLY A 101 -4.20 -3.32 26.39
CA GLY A 101 -3.02 -3.78 27.15
C GLY A 101 -2.22 -4.89 26.47
N VAL A 102 -2.50 -5.23 25.22
CA VAL A 102 -1.62 -6.06 24.39
C VAL A 102 -0.75 -5.11 23.56
N GLU A 103 0.56 -5.23 23.73
CA GLU A 103 1.53 -4.42 23.00
C GLU A 103 1.89 -5.11 21.70
N TYR A 104 1.91 -4.33 20.62
CA TYR A 104 2.32 -4.78 19.30
C TYR A 104 3.49 -3.91 18.85
N SER A 105 4.58 -4.55 18.48
CA SER A 105 5.73 -3.89 17.86
C SER A 105 6.04 -4.55 16.53
N GLY A 106 6.46 -3.75 15.56
CA GLY A 106 6.63 -4.18 14.19
C GLY A 106 7.78 -3.47 13.51
N ILE A 107 8.45 -4.15 12.59
CA ILE A 107 9.49 -3.63 11.72
C ILE A 107 8.99 -3.85 10.28
N ILE A 108 9.00 -2.80 9.46
CA ILE A 108 8.58 -2.84 8.07
C ILE A 108 9.77 -2.45 7.18
N LYS A 109 9.98 -3.19 6.10
CA LYS A 109 10.92 -2.84 5.03
C LYS A 109 10.41 -3.38 3.69
N GLY A 110 9.90 -2.50 2.83
CA GLY A 110 9.23 -2.92 1.60
C GLY A 110 8.04 -3.85 1.92
N LYS A 111 7.93 -4.98 1.21
CA LYS A 111 6.91 -6.01 1.47
C LYS A 111 7.28 -6.99 2.60
N GLN A 112 8.27 -6.68 3.43
CA GLN A 112 8.66 -7.53 4.56
C GLN A 112 8.19 -6.90 5.88
N TYR A 113 7.68 -7.75 6.76
CA TYR A 113 7.24 -7.36 8.10
C TYR A 113 7.75 -8.35 9.14
N LYS A 114 8.16 -7.84 10.29
CA LYS A 114 8.44 -8.65 11.48
C LYS A 114 7.74 -8.01 12.65
N GLY A 115 6.85 -8.74 13.30
CA GLY A 115 6.07 -8.31 14.44
C GLY A 115 6.39 -9.12 15.69
N LYS A 116 6.23 -8.47 16.84
CA LYS A 116 6.18 -9.09 18.16
C LYS A 116 4.93 -8.62 18.87
N VAL A 117 4.19 -9.56 19.43
CA VAL A 117 3.01 -9.34 20.23
C VAL A 117 3.33 -9.72 21.66
N THR A 118 3.14 -8.80 22.59
CA THR A 118 3.32 -9.05 24.03
C THR A 118 1.96 -8.98 24.70
N MET A 119 1.51 -10.13 25.20
CA MET A 119 0.24 -10.28 25.91
C MET A 119 0.36 -9.76 27.35
N GLN A 120 -0.77 -9.42 27.99
CA GLN A 120 -0.79 -8.96 29.39
C GLN A 120 -0.22 -9.97 30.40
N ASP A 121 -0.29 -11.27 30.09
CA ASP A 121 0.27 -12.34 30.92
C ASP A 121 1.79 -12.55 30.69
N GLY A 122 2.41 -11.69 29.89
CA GLY A 122 3.82 -11.73 29.54
C GLY A 122 4.17 -12.76 28.46
N LYS A 123 3.18 -13.47 27.89
CA LYS A 123 3.44 -14.34 26.74
C LYS A 123 3.75 -13.51 25.51
N GLU A 124 4.71 -13.98 24.74
CA GLU A 124 5.14 -13.33 23.52
C GLU A 124 4.83 -14.22 22.31
N GLY A 125 4.29 -13.60 21.27
CA GLY A 125 4.11 -14.19 19.95
C GLY A 125 4.95 -13.43 18.94
N ASN A 126 5.56 -14.15 18.02
CA ASN A 126 6.36 -13.58 16.95
C ASN A 126 5.69 -13.85 15.60
N VAL A 127 5.83 -12.91 14.68
CA VAL A 127 5.36 -13.04 13.30
C VAL A 127 6.40 -12.48 12.34
N ILE A 128 6.63 -13.18 11.22
CA ILE A 128 7.39 -12.68 10.08
C ILE A 128 6.54 -12.86 8.82
N MET A 129 6.44 -11.83 8.01
CA MET A 129 5.92 -11.89 6.65
C MET A 129 7.07 -11.67 5.68
N LYS A 130 7.31 -12.67 4.83
CA LYS A 130 8.39 -12.68 3.85
C LYS A 130 8.04 -13.62 2.71
N ASP A 131 8.31 -13.20 1.48
CA ASP A 131 8.10 -14.00 0.26
C ASP A 131 6.66 -14.54 0.16
N ASN A 132 5.67 -13.70 0.49
CA ASN A 132 4.23 -14.01 0.54
C ASN A 132 3.83 -15.13 1.51
N CYS A 133 4.72 -15.48 2.43
CA CYS A 133 4.43 -16.40 3.52
C CYS A 133 4.47 -15.67 4.86
N MET A 134 3.51 -15.99 5.71
CA MET A 134 3.43 -15.61 7.10
C MET A 134 3.91 -16.77 7.97
N TYR A 135 4.88 -16.47 8.84
CA TYR A 135 5.44 -17.38 9.83
C TYR A 135 5.04 -16.85 11.19
N THR A 136 4.35 -17.64 12.00
CA THR A 136 3.99 -17.29 13.37
C THR A 136 4.52 -18.34 14.34
N TRP A 137 5.05 -17.92 15.49
CA TRP A 137 5.55 -18.85 16.51
C TRP A 137 5.55 -18.22 17.90
N SER A 138 5.67 -19.06 18.93
CA SER A 138 5.96 -18.65 20.31
C SER A 138 7.39 -19.05 20.67
N ASP A 139 8.04 -18.29 21.56
CA ASP A 139 9.38 -18.65 22.04
C ASP A 139 9.36 -19.81 23.06
N VAL A 140 8.17 -20.26 23.48
CA VAL A 140 7.99 -21.32 24.48
C VAL A 140 8.07 -22.71 23.85
N ASP A 141 7.45 -22.90 22.68
CA ASP A 141 7.18 -24.25 22.16
C ASP A 141 8.12 -24.69 21.03
N ASN A 142 9.01 -23.82 20.54
CA ASN A 142 9.86 -24.04 19.35
C ASN A 142 9.08 -24.60 18.13
N GLN A 143 7.77 -24.33 18.09
CA GLN A 143 6.86 -24.72 17.03
C GLN A 143 6.18 -23.46 16.51
N GLY A 144 5.93 -23.47 15.21
CA GLY A 144 5.27 -22.38 14.52
C GLY A 144 4.39 -22.87 13.39
N ILE A 145 3.64 -21.94 12.81
CA ILE A 145 2.79 -22.17 11.66
C ILE A 145 3.30 -21.31 10.52
N LYS A 146 3.36 -21.90 9.33
CA LYS A 146 3.62 -21.22 8.06
C LYS A 146 2.36 -21.29 7.21
N THR A 147 1.97 -20.15 6.65
CA THR A 147 0.88 -20.00 5.70
C THR A 147 1.33 -19.09 4.57
N CYS A 148 1.19 -19.52 3.33
CA CYS A 148 1.52 -18.74 2.16
C CYS A 148 0.26 -18.28 1.44
N PHE A 149 0.34 -17.14 0.78
CA PHE A 149 -0.78 -16.51 0.09
C PHE A 149 -0.43 -16.28 -1.37
N ASP A 150 -1.43 -16.40 -2.25
CA ASP A 150 -1.33 -15.90 -3.61
C ASP A 150 -1.62 -14.39 -3.62
N GLU A 151 -0.70 -13.59 -4.18
CA GLU A 151 -0.87 -12.14 -4.28
C GLU A 151 -2.04 -11.75 -5.19
N GLU A 152 -2.44 -12.62 -6.13
CA GLU A 152 -3.55 -12.35 -7.04
C GLU A 152 -4.92 -12.45 -6.34
N GLU A 153 -4.99 -13.24 -5.26
CA GLU A 153 -6.24 -13.52 -4.55
C GLU A 153 -6.38 -12.69 -3.27
N TYR A 154 -5.29 -12.35 -2.58
CA TYR A 154 -5.35 -11.72 -1.26
C TYR A 154 -4.22 -10.69 -1.02
N ASP A 155 -4.62 -9.44 -0.73
CA ASP A 155 -3.69 -8.40 -0.25
C ASP A 155 -3.59 -8.45 1.29
N MET A 156 -2.53 -9.08 1.79
CA MET A 156 -2.26 -9.21 3.23
C MET A 156 -2.06 -7.88 3.98
N TRP A 157 -1.88 -6.77 3.26
CA TRP A 157 -1.72 -5.45 3.87
C TRP A 157 -3.05 -4.73 4.06
N GLU A 158 -4.13 -5.21 3.45
CA GLU A 158 -5.47 -4.68 3.67
C GLU A 158 -6.02 -5.14 5.01
N GLN A 159 -6.47 -4.17 5.79
CA GLN A 159 -7.17 -4.46 7.03
C GLN A 159 -8.57 -4.99 6.67
N PRO A 160 -9.05 -6.10 7.28
CA PRO A 160 -10.37 -6.63 6.98
C PRO A 160 -11.47 -5.59 7.24
N GLU A 161 -12.46 -5.52 6.35
CA GLU A 161 -13.58 -4.60 6.48
C GLU A 161 -14.31 -4.80 7.81
N GLY A 162 -14.60 -3.70 8.53
CA GLY A 162 -15.27 -3.74 9.83
C GLY A 162 -14.36 -3.86 11.05
N SER A 163 -13.04 -3.95 10.86
CA SER A 163 -12.08 -3.82 11.97
C SER A 163 -11.94 -2.35 12.42
N ALA A 164 -11.77 -2.14 13.72
CA ALA A 164 -11.59 -0.79 14.26
C ALA A 164 -10.30 -0.16 13.70
N PRO A 165 -10.29 1.15 13.41
CA PRO A 165 -9.07 1.82 12.94
C PRO A 165 -8.02 1.76 14.05
N ILE A 166 -6.90 1.07 13.77
CA ILE A 166 -5.76 1.01 14.68
C ILE A 166 -4.82 2.14 14.29
N GLY A 167 -4.53 3.03 15.25
CA GLY A 167 -3.56 4.11 15.07
C GLY A 167 -2.14 3.58 15.21
N TYR A 168 -1.48 3.30 14.10
CA TYR A 168 -0.06 2.92 14.12
C TYR A 168 0.80 4.16 14.33
N THR A 169 1.77 4.07 15.24
CA THR A 169 2.84 5.07 15.36
C THR A 169 4.11 4.47 14.78
N CYS A 170 4.55 4.97 13.63
CA CYS A 170 5.73 4.46 12.94
C CYS A 170 6.84 5.51 12.87
N LEU A 171 8.06 5.09 13.20
CA LEU A 171 9.26 5.91 13.15
C LEU A 171 10.24 5.31 12.14
N PRO A 172 10.78 6.10 11.20
CA PRO A 172 11.85 5.65 10.33
C PRO A 172 13.03 5.08 11.12
N ALA A 173 13.55 3.96 10.63
CA ALA A 173 14.62 3.23 11.31
C ALA A 173 15.56 2.60 10.30
N VAL A 174 16.82 2.41 10.68
CA VAL A 174 17.75 1.61 9.88
C VAL A 174 17.45 0.13 10.15
N VAL A 175 16.98 -0.57 9.11
CA VAL A 175 16.57 -1.98 9.20
C VAL A 175 17.38 -2.81 8.21
N THR A 176 18.02 -3.87 8.71
CA THR A 176 18.79 -4.80 7.90
C THR A 176 17.92 -5.98 7.45
N ASP A 177 18.26 -6.61 6.32
CA ASP A 177 17.49 -7.76 5.81
C ASP A 177 17.56 -8.98 6.74
N ALA A 178 18.61 -9.06 7.56
CA ALA A 178 18.80 -10.11 8.54
C ALA A 178 17.70 -10.13 9.61
N GLU A 179 17.04 -8.99 9.86
CA GLU A 179 15.92 -8.93 10.81
C GLU A 179 14.75 -9.81 10.38
N PHE A 180 14.54 -9.99 9.08
CA PHE A 180 13.42 -10.74 8.49
C PHE A 180 13.78 -12.21 8.21
N ASN A 181 14.91 -12.70 8.70
CA ASN A 181 15.25 -14.11 8.58
C ASN A 181 14.39 -14.94 9.52
N VAL A 182 13.75 -15.96 8.96
CA VAL A 182 13.01 -16.97 9.72
C VAL A 182 13.99 -17.73 10.63
N PRO A 183 13.70 -17.90 11.92
CA PRO A 183 14.60 -18.58 12.84
C PRO A 183 14.72 -20.07 12.49
N SER A 184 15.95 -20.58 12.37
CA SER A 184 16.22 -21.99 12.05
C SER A 184 15.96 -22.94 13.23
N GLY A 185 15.73 -22.42 14.43
CA GLY A 185 15.44 -23.21 15.64
C GLY A 185 13.96 -23.55 15.84
N VAL A 186 13.07 -23.01 15.00
CA VAL A 186 11.62 -23.21 15.11
C VAL A 186 11.16 -24.16 14.01
N ASN A 187 10.36 -25.16 14.39
CA ASN A 187 9.75 -26.07 13.45
C ASN A 187 8.41 -25.50 12.97
N PHE A 188 8.36 -25.08 11.71
CA PHE A 188 7.13 -24.55 11.12
C PHE A 188 6.33 -25.66 10.44
N MET A 189 5.09 -25.85 10.88
CA MET A 189 4.11 -26.68 10.18
C MET A 189 3.50 -25.86 9.04
N ASP A 190 3.52 -26.42 7.84
CA ASP A 190 2.92 -25.79 6.66
C ASP A 190 1.42 -26.08 6.65
N LEU A 191 0.61 -25.05 6.91
CA LEU A 191 -0.84 -25.20 7.03
C LEU A 191 -1.47 -25.54 5.67
N ASP A 192 -0.93 -24.99 4.58
CA ASP A 192 -1.47 -25.17 3.23
C ASP A 192 -1.29 -26.63 2.78
N ALA A 193 -0.11 -27.19 3.02
CA ALA A 193 0.16 -28.61 2.76
C ALA A 193 -0.72 -29.55 3.59
N MET A 194 -1.08 -29.16 4.82
CA MET A 194 -2.00 -29.94 5.66
C MET A 194 -3.44 -29.90 5.15
N MET A 195 -3.88 -28.75 4.66
CA MET A 195 -5.24 -28.58 4.10
C MET A 195 -5.40 -29.32 2.78
N GLU A 196 -4.42 -29.25 1.87
CA GLU A 196 -4.43 -29.97 0.59
C GLU A 196 -4.56 -31.49 0.80
N ASN A 197 -3.86 -32.04 1.79
CA ASN A 197 -3.93 -33.46 2.11
C ASN A 197 -5.26 -33.90 2.78
N SER A 198 -6.07 -32.94 3.24
CA SER A 198 -7.38 -33.22 3.85
C SER A 198 -8.55 -33.27 2.86
N GLY A 199 -8.29 -32.97 1.57
CA GLY A 199 -9.29 -33.06 0.50
C GLY A 199 -10.40 -32.02 0.57
N ILE A 200 -10.15 -30.90 1.24
CA ILE A 200 -11.07 -29.74 1.26
C ILE A 200 -10.54 -28.76 0.21
N ASP A 201 -11.04 -28.90 -1.03
CA ASP A 201 -10.86 -27.88 -2.07
C ASP A 201 -11.83 -26.72 -1.78
N TYR A 202 -11.31 -25.49 -1.70
CA TYR A 202 -12.09 -24.25 -1.56
C TYR A 202 -12.39 -23.61 -2.92
#